data_AF-A0A939GUI4-F1
#
_entry.id   AF-A0A939GUI4-F1
#
_cell.length_a   1.000
_cell.length_b   1.000
_cell.length_c   1.000
_cell.angle_alpha   90.00
_cell.angle_beta   90.00
_cell.angle_gamma   90.00
#
_symmetry.space_group_name_H-M   'P 1'
#
loop_
_entity.id
_entity.type
_entity.pdbx_description
1 polymer ?
#
loop_
_entity_poly.entity_id
_entity_poly.type
_entity_poly.pdbx_seq_one_letter_code
_entity_poly.pdbx_strand_id
1 'polypeptide(L)'
;MPTSEKDPSKINVVRWAIGLPVGFFAVLMLISKLLFTTSPDTEAQWIERETIRQCWKELERKPEDDKPKHFAGKEDCERLEFDFKARWNTNP
;
A
#
# COMPACT_ATOMS: atom_id res chain seq x y z
N MET A 1 -19.40 24.74 48.51
CA MET A 1 -18.85 24.23 47.24
C MET A 1 -18.18 22.90 47.56
N PRO A 2 -18.71 21.74 47.16
CA PRO A 2 -18.02 20.48 47.45
C PRO A 2 -16.86 20.34 46.47
N THR A 3 -15.64 20.38 47.02
CA THR A 3 -14.42 19.97 46.32
C THR A 3 -14.55 18.49 45.99
N SER A 4 -14.65 18.18 44.69
CA SER A 4 -14.66 16.81 44.17
C SER A 4 -13.32 16.16 44.50
N GLU A 5 -13.32 15.37 45.57
CA GLU A 5 -12.24 14.45 45.92
C GLU A 5 -12.16 13.41 44.80
N LYS A 6 -11.27 13.64 43.84
CA LYS A 6 -10.95 12.64 42.80
C LYS A 6 -10.18 11.52 43.48
N ASP A 7 -10.95 10.51 43.88
CA ASP A 7 -10.47 9.22 44.36
C ASP A 7 -9.28 8.74 43.49
N PRO A 8 -8.07 8.55 44.05
CA PRO A 8 -6.86 8.27 43.27
C PRO A 8 -6.98 6.98 42.46
N SER A 9 -7.90 6.09 42.85
CA SER A 9 -8.30 4.89 42.13
C SER A 9 -8.91 5.19 40.74
N LYS A 10 -9.80 6.18 40.62
CA LYS A 10 -10.45 6.54 39.36
C LYS A 10 -9.48 7.14 38.33
N ILE A 11 -8.50 7.91 38.79
CA ILE A 11 -7.49 8.52 37.89
C ILE A 11 -6.64 7.41 37.24
N ASN A 12 -6.26 6.38 38.01
CA ASN A 12 -5.48 5.25 37.48
C ASN A 12 -6.28 4.40 36.49
N VAL A 13 -7.58 4.19 36.74
CA VAL A 13 -8.47 3.49 35.79
C VAL A 13 -8.62 4.26 34.49
N VAL A 14 -8.82 5.58 34.55
CA VAL A 14 -8.91 6.43 33.33
C VAL A 14 -7.59 6.42 32.56
N ARG A 15 -6.46 6.42 33.26
CA ARG A 15 -5.12 6.36 32.64
C ARG A 15 -4.87 5.04 31.92
N TRP A 16 -5.39 3.92 32.45
CA TRP A 16 -5.35 2.62 31.78
C TRP A 16 -6.36 2.51 30.63
N ALA A 17 -7.58 3.03 30.81
CA ALA A 17 -8.62 3.00 29.80
C ALA A 17 -8.23 3.77 28.51
N ILE A 18 -7.42 4.83 28.64
CA ILE A 18 -6.89 5.58 27.50
C ILE A 18 -5.51 5.05 27.08
N GLY A 19 -4.66 4.68 28.03
CA GLY A 19 -3.31 4.20 27.75
C GLY A 19 -3.28 2.88 26.98
N LEU A 20 -4.24 1.97 27.23
CA LEU A 20 -4.30 0.67 26.57
C LEU A 20 -4.64 0.75 25.08
N PRO A 21 -5.72 1.44 24.62
CA PRO A 21 -5.98 1.57 23.20
C PRO A 21 -4.89 2.35 22.47
N VAL A 22 -4.31 3.39 23.09
CA VAL A 22 -3.22 4.17 22.48
C VAL A 22 -1.95 3.33 22.34
N GLY A 23 -1.57 2.58 23.38
CA GLY A 23 -0.43 1.66 23.33
C GLY A 23 -0.64 0.55 22.32
N PHE A 24 -1.83 -0.04 22.26
CA PHE A 24 -2.19 -1.05 21.27
C PHE A 24 -2.09 -0.51 19.84
N PHE A 25 -2.57 0.71 19.60
CA PHE A 25 -2.47 1.35 18.29
C PHE A 25 -1.02 1.62 17.87
N ALA A 26 -0.18 2.05 18.81
CA ALA A 26 1.26 2.24 18.56
C ALA A 26 1.96 0.91 18.18
N VAL A 27 1.60 -0.19 18.84
CA VAL A 27 2.11 -1.53 18.51
C VAL A 27 1.65 -1.96 17.12
N LEU A 28 0.38 -1.75 16.77
CA LEU A 28 -0.13 -2.05 15.42
C LEU A 28 0.59 -1.24 14.34
N MET A 29 0.85 0.06 14.59
CA MET A 29 1.61 0.91 13.68
C MET A 29 3.04 0.39 13.46
N LEU A 30 3.72 -0.04 14.53
CA LEU A 30 5.06 -0.64 14.45
C LEU A 30 5.06 -1.94 13.66
N ILE A 31 4.11 -2.84 13.92
CA ILE A 31 3.96 -4.10 13.18
C ILE A 31 3.72 -3.82 11.71
N SER A 32 2.84 -2.86 11.40
CA SER A 32 2.54 -2.47 10.02
C SER A 32 3.80 -1.95 9.32
N LYS A 33 4.55 -1.04 9.95
CA LYS A 33 5.83 -0.55 9.40
C LYS A 33 6.80 -1.70 9.14
N LEU A 34 6.92 -2.65 10.05
CA LEU A 34 7.81 -3.79 9.91
C LEU A 34 7.42 -4.67 8.71
N LEU A 35 6.13 -5.00 8.59
CA LEU A 35 5.59 -5.79 7.48
C LEU A 35 5.74 -5.08 6.12
N PHE A 36 5.50 -3.77 6.06
CA PHE A 36 5.69 -2.97 4.85
C PHE A 36 7.16 -2.86 4.44
N THR A 37 8.09 -2.78 5.40
CA THR A 37 9.53 -2.73 5.09
C THR A 37 10.10 -4.07 4.61
N THR A 38 9.46 -5.19 4.93
CA THR A 38 9.90 -6.53 4.51
C THR A 38 9.31 -6.99 3.19
N SER A 39 8.25 -6.33 2.70
CA SER A 39 7.56 -6.69 1.46
C SER A 39 7.52 -5.58 0.38
N PRO A 40 8.51 -4.66 0.27
CA PRO A 40 8.51 -3.63 -0.78
C PRO A 40 8.50 -4.26 -2.18
N ASP A 41 9.06 -5.47 -2.28
CA ASP A 41 9.14 -6.25 -3.50
C ASP A 41 7.76 -6.67 -4.01
N THR A 42 6.82 -7.00 -3.12
CA THR A 42 5.48 -7.45 -3.54
C THR A 42 4.64 -6.30 -4.11
N GLU A 43 4.78 -5.09 -3.57
CA GLU A 43 4.06 -3.92 -4.09
C GLU A 43 4.69 -3.44 -5.39
N ALA A 44 6.03 -3.37 -5.46
CA ALA A 44 6.73 -3.01 -6.70
C ALA A 44 6.44 -4.03 -7.82
N GLN A 45 6.48 -5.33 -7.51
CA GLN A 45 6.11 -6.38 -8.44
C GLN A 45 4.64 -6.29 -8.86
N TRP A 46 3.73 -5.99 -7.92
CA TRP A 46 2.31 -5.82 -8.25
C TRP A 46 2.08 -4.62 -9.16
N ILE A 47 2.69 -3.47 -8.87
CA ILE A 47 2.59 -2.25 -9.69
C ILE A 47 3.14 -2.52 -11.08
N GLU A 48 4.34 -3.08 -11.20
CA GLU A 48 4.96 -3.35 -12.50
C GLU A 48 4.13 -4.35 -13.32
N ARG A 49 3.58 -5.40 -12.69
CA ARG A 49 2.65 -6.34 -13.33
C ARG A 49 1.39 -5.63 -13.84
N GLU A 50 0.81 -4.76 -13.03
CA GLU A 50 -0.41 -4.04 -13.39
C GLU A 50 -0.15 -3.03 -14.52
N THR A 51 1.03 -2.38 -14.55
CA THR A 51 1.41 -1.49 -15.66
C THR A 51 1.51 -2.22 -17.01
N ILE A 52 2.07 -3.44 -17.03
CA ILE A 52 2.12 -4.30 -18.22
C ILE A 52 0.70 -4.64 -18.68
N ARG A 53 -0.17 -5.06 -17.75
CA ARG A 53 -1.56 -5.36 -18.04
C ARG A 53 -2.29 -4.17 -18.67
N GLN A 54 -2.02 -2.97 -18.18
CA GLN A 54 -2.62 -1.74 -18.64
C GLN A 54 -2.12 -1.34 -20.04
N CYS A 55 -0.83 -1.56 -20.32
CA CYS A 55 -0.20 -1.36 -21.63
C CYS A 55 -0.89 -2.19 -22.72
N TRP A 56 -1.10 -3.49 -22.47
CA TRP A 56 -1.82 -4.36 -23.40
C TRP A 56 -3.28 -3.96 -23.58
N LYS A 57 -3.93 -3.56 -22.50
CA LYS A 57 -5.32 -3.09 -22.53
C LYS A 57 -5.48 -1.80 -23.33
N GLU A 58 -4.51 -0.89 -23.30
CA GLU A 58 -4.50 0.32 -24.13
C GLU A 58 -4.23 0.03 -25.61
N LEU A 59 -3.42 -0.97 -25.93
CA LEU A 59 -3.19 -1.43 -27.30
C LEU A 59 -4.43 -2.10 -27.91
N GLU A 60 -5.14 -2.91 -27.14
CA GLU A 60 -6.41 -3.54 -27.55
C GLU A 60 -7.57 -2.54 -27.61
N ARG A 61 -7.41 -1.36 -27.00
CA ARG A 61 -8.43 -0.31 -27.01
C ARG A 61 -8.62 0.23 -28.42
N LYS A 62 -9.86 0.11 -28.92
CA LYS A 62 -10.27 0.66 -30.22
C LYS A 62 -9.91 2.15 -30.32
N PRO A 63 -9.55 2.64 -31.52
CA PRO A 63 -9.13 4.04 -31.76
C PRO A 63 -10.25 5.09 -31.57
N GLU A 64 -11.42 4.70 -31.08
CA GLU A 64 -12.60 5.55 -30.88
C GLU A 64 -12.58 6.28 -29.52
N ASP A 65 -11.65 5.91 -28.63
CA ASP A 65 -11.37 6.65 -27.41
C ASP A 65 -10.43 7.82 -27.74
N ASP A 66 -10.96 9.04 -27.76
CA ASP A 66 -10.27 10.33 -27.95
C ASP A 66 -9.35 10.68 -26.77
N LYS A 67 -8.58 9.71 -26.28
CA LYS A 67 -7.58 9.90 -25.22
C LYS A 67 -6.18 9.69 -25.80
N PRO A 68 -5.21 10.54 -25.45
CA PRO A 68 -3.83 10.33 -25.86
C PRO A 68 -3.37 8.96 -25.33
N LYS A 69 -2.89 8.09 -26.23
CA LYS A 69 -2.32 6.80 -25.86
C LYS A 69 -1.01 7.06 -25.11
N HIS A 70 -0.88 6.51 -23.92
CA HIS A 70 0.35 6.64 -23.13
C HIS A 70 1.48 5.75 -23.66
N PHE A 71 1.14 4.72 -24.45
CA PHE A 71 2.07 3.78 -25.08
C PHE A 71 1.99 3.89 -26.60
N ALA A 72 3.15 3.95 -27.27
CA ALA A 72 3.24 4.20 -28.70
C ALA A 72 3.04 2.93 -29.54
N GLY A 73 3.33 1.74 -28.97
CA GLY A 73 3.17 0.47 -29.68
C GLY A 73 3.41 -0.76 -28.82
N LYS A 74 3.31 -1.95 -29.43
CA LYS A 74 3.59 -3.26 -28.79
C LYS A 74 5.00 -3.35 -28.20
N GLU A 75 5.97 -2.70 -28.84
CA GLU A 75 7.38 -2.71 -28.43
C GLU A 75 7.58 -2.17 -27.00
N ASP A 76 6.77 -1.19 -26.59
CA ASP A 76 6.82 -0.63 -25.23
C ASP A 76 6.33 -1.64 -24.19
N CYS A 77 5.27 -2.40 -24.51
CA CYS A 77 4.74 -3.42 -23.61
C CYS A 77 5.66 -4.64 -23.51
N GLU A 78 6.23 -5.10 -24.64
CA GLU A 78 7.19 -6.20 -24.66
C GLU A 78 8.47 -5.86 -23.88
N ARG A 79 8.93 -4.60 -23.97
CA ARG A 79 10.07 -4.12 -23.18
C ARG A 79 9.76 -4.10 -21.69
N LEU A 80 8.57 -3.66 -21.28
CA LEU A 80 8.13 -3.71 -19.89
C LEU A 80 8.07 -5.15 -19.35
N GLU A 81 7.59 -6.11 -20.16
CA GLU A 81 7.61 -7.54 -19.80
C GLU A 81 9.02 -8.10 -19.64
N PHE A 82 9.93 -7.72 -20.53
CA PHE A 82 11.33 -8.12 -20.44
C PHE A 82 11.99 -7.58 -19.17
N ASP A 83 11.80 -6.29 -18.89
CA ASP A 83 12.34 -5.64 -17.69
C ASP A 83 11.75 -6.23 -16.40
N PHE A 84 10.46 -6.62 -16.41
CA PHE A 84 9.82 -7.30 -15.29
C PHE A 84 10.40 -8.70 -15.07
N LYS A 85 10.57 -9.47 -16.14
CA LYS A 85 11.17 -10.81 -16.07
C LYS A 85 12.63 -10.74 -15.62
N ALA A 86 13.38 -9.74 -16.06
CA ALA A 86 14.76 -9.52 -15.64
C ALA A 86 14.88 -9.17 -14.15
N ARG A 87 13.93 -8.41 -13.60
CA ARG A 87 13.90 -7.99 -12.19
C ARG A 87 13.36 -9.04 -11.23
N TRP A 88 12.27 -9.72 -11.60
CA TRP A 88 11.53 -10.60 -10.70
C TRP A 88 11.67 -12.09 -11.02
N ASN A 89 12.40 -12.44 -12.08
CA ASN A 89 12.60 -13.81 -12.58
C ASN A 89 11.29 -14.62 -12.69
N THR A 90 10.17 -13.93 -12.91
CA THR A 90 8.81 -14.48 -13.00
C THR A 90 8.09 -13.84 -14.18
N ASN A 91 7.13 -14.56 -14.76
CA ASN A 91 6.33 -14.02 -15.87
C ASN A 91 5.23 -13.10 -15.32
N PRO A 92 4.99 -11.93 -15.93
CA PRO A 92 3.94 -10.99 -15.52
C PRO A 92 2.52 -11.52 -15.73
#